data_AF-A0A2W7JPS4-F1
#
_entry.id   AF-A0A2W7JPS4-F1
#
_cell.length_a   1.000
_cell.length_b   1.000
_cell.length_c   1.000
_cell.angle_alpha   90.00
_cell.angle_beta   90.00
_cell.angle_gamma   90.00
#
_symmetry.space_group_name_H-M   'P 1'
#
loop_
_entity.id
_entity.type
_entity.pdbx_description
1 polymer ?
#
loop_
_entity_poly.entity_id
_entity_poly.type
_entity_poly.pdbx_seq_one_letter_code
_entity_poly.pdbx_strand_id
1 'polypeptide(L)'
;MNCPLCGNTNALEDLSFGGGLRIHCEPCGGFYRISSTLHALAEGKSYDTERARTRLKKKRETGKLEDQEPALGPEDKDLLIEPG
;
A
#
# COMPACT_ATOMS: atom_id res chain seq x y z
N MET A 1 -7.74 -10.05 -6.02
CA MET A 1 -6.27 -9.91 -6.11
C MET A 1 -5.68 -10.27 -4.76
N ASN A 2 -4.39 -10.62 -4.69
CA ASN A 2 -3.71 -10.76 -3.39
C ASN A 2 -3.23 -9.38 -2.93
N CYS A 3 -3.34 -9.09 -1.63
CA CYS A 3 -2.80 -7.86 -1.06
C CYS A 3 -1.30 -7.79 -1.33
N PRO A 4 -0.77 -6.77 -2.02
CA PRO A 4 0.67 -6.67 -2.29
C PRO A 4 1.50 -6.52 -1.01
N LEU A 5 0.90 -6.03 0.09
CA LEU A 5 1.60 -5.84 1.34
C LEU A 5 1.71 -7.11 2.20
N CYS A 6 0.72 -7.99 2.17
CA CYS A 6 0.64 -9.11 3.13
C CYS A 6 0.12 -10.43 2.53
N GLY A 7 -0.06 -10.51 1.22
CA GLY A 7 -0.50 -11.72 0.52
C GLY A 7 -1.97 -12.13 0.75
N ASN A 8 -2.75 -11.36 1.53
CA ASN A 8 -4.15 -11.70 1.82
C ASN A 8 -4.96 -11.82 0.52
N THR A 9 -5.55 -12.98 0.28
CA THR A 9 -6.30 -13.31 -0.94
C THR A 9 -7.66 -12.64 -1.01
N ASN A 10 -8.18 -12.18 0.13
CA ASN A 10 -9.45 -11.45 0.23
C ASN A 10 -9.31 -9.94 -0.04
N ALA A 11 -8.15 -9.48 -0.52
CA ALA A 11 -7.96 -8.08 -0.87
C ALA A 11 -8.73 -7.72 -2.14
N LEU A 12 -9.32 -6.52 -2.13
CA LEU A 12 -10.05 -5.96 -3.26
C LEU A 12 -9.23 -4.85 -3.88
N GLU A 13 -9.04 -4.91 -5.18
CA GLU A 13 -8.50 -3.81 -5.97
C GLU A 13 -9.66 -2.94 -6.43
N ASP A 14 -9.50 -1.64 -6.29
CA ASP A 14 -10.38 -0.63 -6.84
C ASP A 14 -9.66 0.07 -8.01
N LEU A 15 -10.09 -0.25 -9.22
CA LEU A 15 -9.49 0.24 -10.48
C LEU A 15 -9.94 1.67 -10.84
N SER A 16 -10.68 2.36 -9.99
CA SER A 16 -11.21 3.70 -10.28
C SER A 16 -10.13 4.79 -10.25
N PHE A 17 -8.90 4.47 -9.83
CA PHE A 17 -7.81 5.42 -9.67
C PHE A 17 -6.79 5.32 -10.82
N GLY A 18 -6.82 6.27 -11.76
CA GLY A 18 -5.98 6.28 -12.96
C GLY A 18 -4.47 6.54 -12.74
N GLY A 19 -3.97 6.56 -11.50
CA GLY A 19 -2.57 6.93 -11.17
C GLY A 19 -1.82 5.95 -10.27
N GLY A 20 -2.41 4.82 -9.91
CA GLY A 20 -1.84 3.84 -8.98
C GLY A 20 -2.85 2.78 -8.55
N LEU A 21 -2.47 1.94 -7.60
CA LEU A 21 -3.36 0.93 -7.03
C LEU A 21 -4.13 1.50 -5.85
N ARG A 22 -5.43 1.30 -5.82
CA ARG A 22 -6.26 1.49 -4.61
C ARG A 22 -6.70 0.11 -4.14
N ILE A 23 -6.39 -0.22 -2.89
CA ILE A 23 -6.58 -1.58 -2.37
C ILE A 23 -7.33 -1.49 -1.05
N HIS A 24 -8.33 -2.35 -0.87
CA HIS A 24 -8.95 -2.62 0.42
C HIS A 24 -8.42 -3.94 0.98
N CYS A 25 -7.80 -3.90 2.15
CA CYS A 25 -7.33 -5.08 2.85
C CYS A 25 -7.51 -4.90 4.37
N GLU A 26 -8.46 -5.63 4.96
CA GLU A 26 -8.73 -5.55 6.41
C GLU A 26 -7.46 -5.78 7.27
N PRO A 27 -6.63 -6.81 7.01
CA PRO A 27 -5.37 -7.00 7.75
C PRO A 27 -4.37 -5.83 7.66
N CYS A 28 -4.47 -4.96 6.65
CA CYS A 28 -3.61 -3.77 6.48
C CYS A 28 -4.28 -2.47 6.96
N GLY A 29 -5.44 -2.57 7.63
CA GLY A 29 -6.18 -1.45 8.18
C GLY A 29 -7.15 -0.79 7.19
N GLY A 30 -7.73 -1.57 6.27
CA GLY A 30 -8.77 -1.12 5.35
C GLY A 30 -8.21 -0.59 4.04
N PHE A 31 -8.75 0.55 3.58
CA PHE A 31 -8.34 1.16 2.32
C PHE A 31 -6.95 1.81 2.40
N TYR A 32 -6.19 1.69 1.32
CA TYR A 32 -4.93 2.39 1.09
C TYR A 32 -4.62 2.48 -0.41
N ARG A 33 -3.64 3.33 -0.75
CA ARG A 33 -3.16 3.50 -2.13
C ARG A 33 -1.67 3.19 -2.25
N ILE A 34 -1.26 2.74 -3.43
CA ILE A 34 0.14 2.62 -3.84
C ILE A 34 0.28 3.43 -5.14
N SER A 35 1.20 4.41 -5.15
CA SER A 35 1.49 5.16 -6.38
C SER A 35 1.97 4.24 -7.50
N SER A 36 1.62 4.53 -8.76
CA SER A 36 2.11 3.78 -9.92
C SER A 36 3.63 3.67 -9.96
N THR A 37 4.36 4.73 -9.58
CA THR A 37 5.82 4.71 -9.48
C THR A 37 6.32 3.71 -8.43
N LEU A 38 5.77 3.71 -7.21
CA LEU A 38 6.18 2.75 -6.18
C LEU A 38 5.79 1.32 -6.59
N HIS A 39 4.63 1.15 -7.23
CA HIS A 39 4.20 -0.14 -7.74
C HIS A 39 5.16 -0.69 -8.81
N ALA A 40 5.62 0.16 -9.74
CA ALA A 40 6.63 -0.22 -10.73
C ALA A 40 7.98 -0.57 -10.07
N LEU A 41 8.38 0.15 -9.02
CA LEU A 41 9.60 -0.17 -8.26
C LEU A 41 9.51 -1.49 -7.49
N ALA A 42 8.29 -1.98 -7.21
CA ALA A 42 8.05 -3.23 -6.52
C ALA A 42 8.15 -4.46 -7.45
N GLU A 43 8.32 -4.28 -8.75
CA GLU A 43 8.51 -5.39 -9.68
C GLU A 43 9.76 -6.20 -9.29
N GLY A 44 9.58 -7.50 -9.05
CA GLY A 44 10.64 -8.39 -8.56
C GLY A 44 10.99 -8.23 -7.08
N LYS A 45 10.23 -7.45 -6.31
CA LYS A 45 10.44 -7.20 -4.87
C LYS A 45 9.18 -7.51 -4.06
N SER A 46 9.38 -7.64 -2.76
CA SER A 46 8.30 -7.81 -1.78
C SER A 46 8.21 -6.58 -0.90
N TYR A 47 7.02 -6.31 -0.34
CA TYR A 47 6.88 -5.28 0.70
C TYR A 47 7.18 -5.87 2.07
N ASP A 48 7.96 -5.14 2.88
CA ASP A 48 8.02 -5.37 4.32
C ASP A 48 6.65 -5.05 4.93
N THR A 49 5.89 -6.09 5.23
CA THR A 49 4.50 -5.99 5.67
C THR A 49 4.35 -5.17 6.94
N GLU A 50 5.23 -5.37 7.92
CA GLU A 50 5.13 -4.73 9.24
C GLU A 50 5.45 -3.24 9.13
N ARG A 51 6.52 -2.89 8.42
CA ARG A 51 6.89 -1.49 8.20
C ARG A 51 5.87 -0.77 7.33
N ALA A 52 5.34 -1.42 6.30
CA ALA A 52 4.31 -0.83 5.44
C ALA A 52 3.02 -0.54 6.20
N ARG A 53 2.55 -1.47 7.03
CA ARG A 53 1.39 -1.26 7.90
C ARG A 53 1.61 -0.12 8.89
N THR A 54 2.79 -0.07 9.50
CA THR A 54 3.16 1.01 10.42
C THR A 54 3.14 2.37 9.72
N ARG A 55 3.68 2.43 8.50
CA ARG A 55 3.69 3.65 7.68
C ARG A 55 2.27 4.08 7.31
N LEU A 56 1.44 3.15 6.84
CA LEU A 56 0.04 3.41 6.52
C LEU A 56 -0.74 3.89 7.75
N LYS A 57 -0.58 3.24 8.91
CA LYS A 57 -1.20 3.66 10.17
C LYS A 57 -0.82 5.10 10.52
N LYS A 58 0.48 5.41 10.50
CA LYS A 58 0.97 6.77 10.78
C LYS A 58 0.40 7.79 9.79
N LYS A 59 0.36 7.46 8.49
CA LYS A 59 -0.21 8.34 7.47
C LYS A 59 -1.70 8.60 7.73
N ARG A 60 -2.49 7.60 8.15
CA ARG A 60 -3.91 7.77 8.58
C ARG A 60 -4.03 8.73 9.76
N GLU A 61 -3.19 8.55 10.79
CA GLU A 61 -3.23 9.38 12.00
C GLU A 61 -2.79 10.83 11.75
N THR A 62 -1.94 11.07 10.75
CA THR A 62 -1.43 12.41 10.40
C THR A 62 -2.20 13.11 9.26
N GLY A 63 -3.08 12.39 8.58
CA GLY A 63 -3.85 12.90 7.44
C GLY A 63 -4.85 13.97 7.90
N LYS A 64 -4.59 15.23 7.54
CA LYS A 64 -5.40 16.40 7.94
C LYS A 64 -6.81 16.46 7.29
N LEU A 65 -7.20 15.46 6.52
CA LEU A 65 -8.49 15.37 5.84
C LEU A 65 -9.04 13.96 6.07
N GLU A 66 -10.20 13.87 6.72
CA GLU A 66 -10.86 12.62 7.14
C GLU A 66 -11.18 11.66 5.97
N ASP A 67 -11.10 12.15 4.72
CA ASP A 67 -11.36 11.42 3.48
C ASP A 67 -10.10 11.00 2.69
N GLN A 68 -8.88 11.38 3.13
CA GLN A 68 -7.68 10.94 2.41
C GLN A 68 -7.23 9.56 2.88
N GLU A 69 -7.52 8.56 2.04
CA GLU A 69 -6.93 7.23 2.17
C GLU A 69 -5.40 7.33 2.21
N PRO A 70 -4.73 6.61 3.13
CA PRO A 70 -3.28 6.65 3.23
C PRO A 70 -2.65 6.10 1.95
N ALA A 71 -1.61 6.78 1.46
CA ALA A 71 -0.92 6.40 0.23
C ALA A 71 0.55 6.08 0.49
N LEU A 72 1.05 4.99 -0.08
CA LEU A 72 2.48 4.72 -0.20
C LEU A 72 3.00 5.29 -1.53
N GLY A 73 4.00 6.16 -1.42
CA GLY A 73 4.56 6.92 -2.54
C GLY A 73 5.99 6.47 -2.88
N PRO A 74 6.61 7.08 -3.92
CA PRO A 74 8.00 6.79 -4.29
C PRO A 74 8.99 6.95 -3.12
N GLU A 75 8.67 7.82 -2.15
CA GLU A 75 9.45 8.04 -0.94
C GLU A 75 9.50 6.82 0.00
N ASP A 76 8.54 5.90 -0.13
CA ASP A 76 8.44 4.70 0.71
C ASP A 76 9.13 3.47 0.08
N LYS A 77 10.07 3.69 -0.87
CA LYS A 77 10.87 2.61 -1.50
C LYS A 77 11.69 1.80 -0.48
N ASP A 78 11.95 2.35 0.70
CA ASP A 78 12.64 1.67 1.81
C ASP A 78 11.84 0.50 2.40
N LEU A 79 10.57 0.37 2.04
CA LEU A 79 9.70 -0.75 2.37
C LEU A 79 9.86 -1.93 1.41
N LEU A 80 10.51 -1.74 0.26
CA LEU A 80 10.72 -2.81 -0.72
C LEU A 80 11.95 -3.62 -0.31
N ILE A 81 11.74 -4.91 -0.09
CA ILE A 81 12.77 -5.89 0.28
C ILE A 81 12.93 -6.91 -0.85
N GLU A 82 14.10 -7.52 -0.93
CA GLU A 82 14.34 -8.62 -1.85
C GLU A 82 13.41 -9.80 -1.49
N PRO A 83 12.83 -10.51 -2.48
CA PRO A 83 12.05 -11.70 -2.21
C PRO A 83 12.98 -12.78 -1.63
N GLY A 84 12.61 -13.31 -0.46
CA GLY A 84 13.32 -14.41 0.19
C GLY A 84 13.12 -15.75 -0.49
#